data_AF-A0ABD5YCZ9-F1
#
_entry.id   AF-A0ABD5YCZ9-F1
#
_cell.length_a   1.000
_cell.length_b   1.000
_cell.length_c   1.000
_cell.angle_alpha   90.00
_cell.angle_beta   90.00
_cell.angle_gamma   90.00
#
_symmetry.space_group_name_H-M   'P 1'
#
loop_
_entity.id
_entity.type
_entity.pdbx_description
1 polymer ?
#
loop_
_entity_poly.entity_id
_entity_poly.type
_entity_poly.pdbx_seq_one_letter_code
_entity_poly.pdbx_strand_id
1 'polypeptide(L)'
;MGDLFDELAELEETVDDHEEREQVRETMRMMMDVQEPAVFGRLVFGFDRSDAAEALLGSLLFGIPMFVEGGTEEVGLFIADRPLYFVLTNALTIALVIGILYVADFQDVRVHNPILGVLPRKFTGVLTIPLVTAVVVMTAWGRVDWAEPWLAVCQISVALVPMAIGSALGDLLPG
;
A
#
# COMPACT_ATOMS: atom_id res chain seq x y z
N MET A 1 -13.43 -14.32 22.36
CA MET A 1 -14.52 -14.53 21.38
C MET A 1 -14.97 -15.97 21.36
N GLY A 2 -14.07 -16.98 21.44
CA GLY A 2 -14.47 -18.38 21.69
C GLY A 2 -15.30 -18.54 22.96
N ASP A 3 -14.83 -17.98 24.07
CA ASP A 3 -15.52 -18.04 25.37
C ASP A 3 -16.97 -17.51 25.35
N LEU A 4 -17.25 -16.49 24.51
CA LEU A 4 -18.61 -15.93 24.35
C LEU A 4 -19.51 -16.81 23.47
N PHE A 5 -18.93 -17.51 22.49
CA PHE A 5 -19.67 -18.45 21.66
C PHE A 5 -20.05 -19.70 22.47
N ASP A 6 -19.12 -20.18 23.30
CA ASP A 6 -19.35 -21.30 24.21
C ASP A 6 -20.44 -20.95 25.25
N GLU A 7 -20.42 -19.72 25.80
CA GLU A 7 -21.45 -19.22 26.73
C GLU A 7 -22.84 -19.11 26.06
N LEU A 8 -22.92 -18.70 24.80
CA LEU A 8 -24.18 -18.66 24.05
C LEU A 8 -24.70 -20.05 23.69
N ALA A 9 -23.81 -21.00 23.40
CA ALA A 9 -24.19 -22.40 23.15
C ALA A 9 -24.76 -23.05 24.42
N GLU A 10 -24.16 -22.79 25.58
CA GLU A 10 -24.68 -23.23 26.88
C GLU A 10 -26.04 -22.58 27.20
N LEU A 11 -26.23 -21.31 26.82
CA LEU A 11 -27.50 -20.60 26.97
C LEU A 11 -28.60 -21.19 26.08
N GLU A 12 -28.30 -21.60 24.84
CA GLU A 12 -29.27 -22.26 23.95
C GLU A 12 -29.82 -23.57 24.57
N GLU A 13 -28.94 -24.34 25.23
CA GLU A 13 -29.30 -25.60 25.87
C GLU A 13 -30.15 -25.39 27.14
N THR A 14 -29.96 -24.27 27.83
CA THR A 14 -30.61 -23.96 29.12
C THR A 14 -31.97 -23.27 28.96
N VAL A 15 -32.19 -22.55 27.87
CA VAL A 15 -33.44 -21.83 27.61
C VAL A 15 -34.55 -22.81 27.27
N ASP A 16 -35.73 -22.66 27.88
CA ASP A 16 -36.88 -23.55 27.68
C ASP A 16 -37.89 -23.03 26.65
N ASP A 17 -37.90 -21.72 26.40
CA ASP A 17 -38.84 -21.08 25.48
C ASP A 17 -38.34 -21.15 24.01
N HIS A 18 -39.27 -21.38 23.08
CA HIS A 18 -38.92 -21.53 21.66
C HIS A 18 -38.48 -20.21 21.02
N GLU A 19 -39.08 -19.09 21.41
CA GLU A 19 -38.77 -17.76 20.88
C GLU A 19 -37.38 -17.32 21.37
N GLU A 20 -37.07 -17.57 22.64
CA GLU A 20 -35.76 -17.28 23.22
C GLU A 20 -34.64 -18.15 22.60
N ARG A 21 -34.87 -19.45 22.36
CA ARG A 21 -33.91 -20.31 21.64
C ARG A 21 -33.63 -19.83 20.23
N GLU A 22 -34.65 -19.35 19.54
CA GLU A 22 -34.51 -18.82 18.18
C GLU A 22 -33.66 -17.54 18.15
N GLN A 23 -33.84 -16.68 19.16
CA GLN A 23 -33.05 -15.47 19.34
C GLN A 23 -31.57 -15.75 19.68
N VAL A 24 -31.30 -16.78 20.50
CA VAL A 24 -29.92 -17.23 20.79
C VAL A 24 -29.25 -17.76 19.51
N ARG A 25 -29.95 -18.58 18.73
CA ARG A 25 -29.45 -19.08 17.44
C ARG A 25 -29.16 -17.97 16.43
N GLU A 26 -30.04 -16.98 16.36
CA GLU A 26 -29.84 -15.81 15.50
C GLU A 26 -28.59 -15.02 15.92
N THR A 27 -28.38 -14.86 17.22
CA THR A 27 -27.19 -14.20 17.78
C THR A 27 -25.91 -14.98 17.49
N MET A 28 -25.93 -16.31 17.64
CA MET A 28 -24.80 -17.16 17.25
C MET A 28 -24.49 -17.08 15.76
N ARG A 29 -25.52 -17.02 14.89
CA ARG A 29 -25.34 -16.82 13.44
C ARG A 29 -24.73 -15.46 13.12
N MET A 30 -25.22 -14.39 13.73
CA MET A 30 -24.62 -13.05 13.59
C MET A 30 -23.16 -13.04 14.06
N MET A 31 -22.82 -13.75 15.14
CA MET A 31 -21.44 -13.86 15.58
C MET A 31 -20.56 -14.66 14.62
N MET A 32 -21.09 -15.71 13.98
CA MET A 32 -20.38 -16.45 12.92
C MET A 32 -20.17 -15.59 11.67
N ASP A 33 -21.15 -14.76 11.28
CA ASP A 33 -21.02 -13.80 10.18
C ASP A 33 -20.00 -12.69 10.50
N VAL A 34 -19.88 -12.30 11.77
CA VAL A 34 -18.84 -11.37 12.25
C VAL A 34 -17.47 -12.07 12.40
N GLN A 35 -17.43 -13.41 12.35
CA GLN A 35 -16.23 -14.22 12.51
C GLN A 35 -15.44 -14.42 11.22
N GLU A 36 -15.95 -13.97 10.06
CA GLU A 36 -15.06 -13.71 8.95
C GLU A 36 -14.16 -12.54 9.35
N PRO A 37 -12.84 -12.73 9.53
CA PRO A 37 -11.98 -11.59 9.58
C PRO A 37 -12.20 -10.87 8.27
N ALA A 38 -12.66 -9.62 8.31
CA ALA A 38 -12.54 -8.74 7.17
C ALA A 38 -11.04 -8.59 6.89
N VAL A 39 -10.50 -9.52 6.09
CA VAL A 39 -9.13 -9.49 5.55
C VAL A 39 -8.98 -8.29 4.61
N PHE A 40 -10.09 -7.65 4.26
CA PHE A 40 -10.17 -6.44 3.49
C PHE A 40 -11.11 -5.45 4.17
N GLY A 41 -10.64 -4.23 4.41
CA GLY A 41 -11.51 -3.12 4.76
C GLY A 41 -11.44 -2.62 6.20
N ARG A 42 -10.32 -2.77 6.91
CA ARG A 42 -10.06 -1.87 8.04
C ARG A 42 -9.72 -0.50 7.45
N LEU A 43 -10.56 0.52 7.67
CA LEU A 43 -10.22 1.91 7.34
C LEU A 43 -8.92 2.26 8.08
N VAL A 44 -7.79 2.21 7.38
CA VAL A 44 -6.51 2.67 7.93
C VAL A 44 -6.49 4.18 7.81
N PHE A 45 -6.81 4.84 8.91
CA PHE A 45 -6.74 6.30 9.05
C PHE A 45 -5.28 6.72 9.25
N GLY A 46 -4.77 7.65 8.43
CA GLY A 46 -3.43 8.22 8.61
C GLY A 46 -2.32 7.44 7.90
N PHE A 47 -1.15 8.06 7.81
CA PHE A 47 0.10 7.43 7.37
C PHE A 47 1.04 7.47 8.57
N ASP A 48 1.11 6.36 9.31
CA ASP A 48 1.86 6.25 10.55
C ASP A 48 3.29 5.71 10.31
N ARG A 49 4.08 5.60 11.38
CA ARG A 49 5.48 5.12 11.28
C ARG A 49 5.58 3.66 10.81
N SER A 50 4.56 2.83 11.06
CA SER A 50 4.52 1.45 10.55
C SER A 50 4.40 1.45 9.03
N ASP A 51 3.41 2.16 8.50
CA ASP A 51 3.18 2.34 7.06
C ASP A 51 4.45 2.87 6.37
N ALA A 52 5.17 3.79 7.02
CA ALA A 52 6.43 4.29 6.50
C ALA A 52 7.53 3.21 6.41
N ALA A 53 7.60 2.32 7.41
CA ALA A 53 8.55 1.21 7.42
C ALA A 53 8.18 0.14 6.37
N GLU A 54 6.90 -0.18 6.24
CA GLU A 54 6.39 -1.12 5.23
C GLU A 54 6.60 -0.60 3.82
N ALA A 55 6.29 0.68 3.58
CA ALA A 55 6.59 1.38 2.34
C ALA A 55 8.09 1.32 1.99
N LEU A 56 8.95 1.55 2.98
CA LEU A 56 10.39 1.46 2.81
C LEU A 56 10.82 0.02 2.48
N LEU A 57 10.33 -0.97 3.21
CA LEU A 57 10.65 -2.39 2.99
C LEU A 57 10.20 -2.85 1.59
N GLY A 58 8.97 -2.50 1.19
CA GLY A 58 8.46 -2.76 -0.15
C GLY A 58 9.32 -2.09 -1.21
N SER A 59 9.71 -0.83 -1.00
CA SER A 59 10.60 -0.12 -1.93
C SER A 59 11.97 -0.79 -2.07
N LEU A 60 12.56 -1.28 -0.98
CA LEU A 60 13.87 -1.94 -1.01
C LEU A 60 13.78 -3.34 -1.64
N LEU A 61 12.71 -4.10 -1.35
CA LEU A 61 12.47 -5.43 -1.89
C LEU A 61 12.48 -5.44 -3.42
N PHE A 62 11.85 -4.43 -4.03
CA PHE A 62 11.79 -4.29 -5.48
C PHE A 62 12.92 -3.42 -6.05
N GLY A 63 13.45 -2.47 -5.27
CA GLY A 63 14.52 -1.56 -5.70
C GLY A 63 15.88 -2.23 -5.79
N ILE A 64 16.28 -3.01 -4.77
CA ILE A 64 17.63 -3.60 -4.70
C ILE A 64 17.97 -4.46 -5.94
N PRO A 65 17.12 -5.41 -6.39
CA PRO A 65 17.43 -6.19 -7.59
C PRO A 65 17.66 -5.31 -8.81
N MET A 66 16.82 -4.29 -9.00
CA MET A 66 16.94 -3.36 -10.12
C MET A 66 18.23 -2.53 -10.04
N PHE A 67 18.56 -2.06 -8.84
CA PHE A 67 19.81 -1.37 -8.52
C PHE A 67 21.03 -2.28 -8.56
N VAL A 68 20.91 -3.56 -8.86
CA VAL A 68 22.07 -4.46 -9.00
C VAL A 68 22.19 -4.90 -10.45
N GLU A 69 21.07 -5.27 -11.07
CA GLU A 69 21.02 -5.83 -12.42
C GLU A 69 21.21 -4.79 -13.54
N GLY A 70 21.15 -3.49 -13.23
CA GLY A 70 21.49 -2.42 -14.19
C GLY A 70 20.34 -1.97 -15.09
N GLY A 71 19.17 -2.62 -15.02
CA GLY A 71 17.99 -2.25 -15.82
C GLY A 71 17.54 -0.80 -15.64
N THR A 72 17.79 -0.18 -14.48
CA THR A 72 17.50 1.23 -14.22
C THR A 72 18.32 2.19 -15.07
N GLU A 73 19.58 1.82 -15.34
CA GLU A 73 20.54 2.65 -16.06
C GLU A 73 20.21 2.65 -17.55
N GLU A 74 20.02 1.47 -18.15
CA GLU A 74 19.71 1.31 -19.57
C GLU A 74 18.39 1.99 -19.95
N VAL A 75 17.34 1.78 -19.14
CA VAL A 75 16.04 2.41 -19.37
C VAL A 75 16.12 3.91 -19.11
N GLY A 76 16.87 4.34 -18.09
CA GLY A 76 17.11 5.75 -17.78
C GLY A 76 17.74 6.51 -18.94
N LEU A 77 18.77 5.93 -19.57
CA LEU A 77 19.39 6.46 -20.79
C LEU A 77 18.38 6.57 -21.93
N PHE A 78 17.58 5.53 -22.16
CA PHE A 78 16.59 5.52 -23.25
C PHE A 78 15.55 6.63 -23.12
N ILE A 79 15.04 6.87 -21.90
CA ILE A 79 14.01 7.90 -21.66
C ILE A 79 14.60 9.30 -21.55
N ALA A 80 15.88 9.46 -21.21
CA ALA A 80 16.55 10.76 -21.15
C ALA A 80 16.54 11.46 -22.51
N ASP A 81 16.71 10.70 -23.60
CA ASP A 81 16.61 11.17 -24.99
C ASP A 81 15.15 11.34 -25.48
N ARG A 82 14.18 10.86 -24.70
CA ARG A 82 12.77 10.76 -25.10
C ARG A 82 11.85 11.32 -24.01
N PRO A 83 11.73 12.67 -23.91
CA PRO A 83 10.96 13.32 -22.84
C PRO A 83 9.49 12.86 -22.76
N LEU A 84 8.88 12.50 -23.89
CA LEU A 84 7.52 11.94 -23.91
C LEU A 84 7.44 10.64 -23.11
N TYR A 85 8.40 9.74 -23.26
CA TYR A 85 8.45 8.48 -22.52
C TYR A 85 8.73 8.71 -21.05
N PHE A 86 9.57 9.69 -20.69
CA PHE A 86 9.74 10.10 -19.30
C PHE A 86 8.41 10.52 -18.65
N VAL A 87 7.64 11.38 -19.32
CA VAL A 87 6.32 11.81 -18.83
C VAL A 87 5.37 10.63 -18.71
N LEU A 88 5.33 9.76 -19.72
CA LEU A 88 4.49 8.55 -19.70
C LEU A 88 4.86 7.60 -18.57
N THR A 89 6.15 7.38 -18.30
CA THR A 89 6.62 6.54 -17.20
C THR A 89 6.13 7.06 -15.84
N ASN A 90 6.28 8.36 -15.57
CA ASN A 90 5.81 8.96 -14.32
C ASN A 90 4.27 8.94 -14.22
N ALA A 91 3.58 9.24 -15.32
CA ALA A 91 2.12 9.17 -15.37
C ALA A 91 1.62 7.75 -15.13
N LEU A 92 2.30 6.74 -15.69
CA LEU A 92 2.01 5.32 -15.47
C LEU A 92 2.24 4.95 -14.01
N THR A 93 3.35 5.36 -13.39
CA THR A 93 3.59 5.12 -11.95
C THR A 93 2.47 5.68 -11.10
N ILE A 94 2.07 6.94 -11.36
CA ILE A 94 0.97 7.58 -10.63
C ILE A 94 -0.34 6.81 -10.86
N ALA A 95 -0.65 6.46 -12.11
CA ALA A 95 -1.86 5.70 -12.44
C ALA A 95 -1.88 4.31 -11.79
N LEU A 96 -0.74 3.63 -11.72
CA LEU A 96 -0.60 2.33 -11.04
C LEU A 96 -0.81 2.47 -9.54
N VAL A 97 -0.19 3.45 -8.89
CA VAL A 97 -0.41 3.72 -7.46
C VAL A 97 -1.87 4.08 -7.19
N ILE A 98 -2.49 4.90 -8.04
CA ILE A 98 -3.92 5.20 -7.94
C ILE A 98 -4.74 3.92 -8.10
N GLY A 99 -4.38 3.06 -9.07
CA GLY A 99 -5.05 1.78 -9.29
C GLY A 99 -4.98 0.86 -8.07
N ILE A 100 -3.78 0.72 -7.49
CA ILE A 100 -3.53 -0.12 -6.30
C ILE A 100 -4.29 0.42 -5.08
N LEU A 101 -4.27 1.74 -4.86
CA LEU A 101 -4.87 2.36 -3.66
C LEU A 101 -6.38 2.62 -3.76
N TYR A 102 -6.92 2.87 -4.97
CA TYR A 102 -8.28 3.40 -5.14
C TYR A 102 -9.17 2.63 -6.12
N VAL A 103 -8.63 1.80 -7.03
CA VAL A 103 -9.43 1.02 -7.99
C VAL A 103 -9.69 -0.41 -7.48
N ALA A 104 -8.89 -0.89 -6.51
CA ALA A 104 -9.24 -2.05 -5.70
C ALA A 104 -10.33 -1.66 -4.68
N ASP A 105 -11.57 -2.01 -4.99
CA ASP A 105 -12.81 -1.60 -4.32
C ASP A 105 -12.96 -2.13 -2.87
N PHE A 106 -12.11 -1.70 -1.92
CA PHE A 106 -12.24 -2.04 -0.48
C PHE A 106 -11.77 -0.96 0.52
N GLN A 107 -11.62 0.30 0.12
CA GLN A 107 -11.44 1.38 1.09
C GLN A 107 -12.38 2.54 0.79
N ASP A 108 -13.36 2.74 1.68
CA ASP A 108 -14.09 4.00 1.80
C ASP A 108 -13.09 5.07 2.27
N VAL A 109 -12.28 5.58 1.33
CA VAL A 109 -11.30 6.64 1.57
C VAL A 109 -12.08 7.95 1.65
N ARG A 110 -12.75 8.15 2.78
CA ARG A 110 -13.22 9.47 3.20
C ARG A 110 -12.00 10.37 3.38
N VAL A 111 -11.79 11.25 2.40
CA VAL A 111 -10.74 12.28 2.41
C VAL A 111 -10.94 13.18 3.63
N HIS A 112 -10.17 12.96 4.70
CA HIS A 112 -10.14 13.84 5.87
C HIS A 112 -8.70 14.31 6.11
N ASN A 113 -8.50 15.63 6.11
CA ASN A 113 -7.21 16.34 6.17
C ASN A 113 -6.22 16.07 5.00
N PRO A 114 -6.61 16.41 3.77
CA PRO A 114 -5.70 16.46 2.63
C PRO A 114 -4.55 17.46 2.86
N ILE A 115 -3.36 17.11 2.38
CA ILE A 115 -2.25 18.08 2.24
C ILE A 115 -2.69 19.09 1.18
N LEU A 116 -2.68 20.38 1.54
CA LEU A 116 -3.14 21.49 0.69
C LEU A 116 -4.60 21.40 0.21
N GLY A 117 -5.46 20.59 0.84
CA GLY A 117 -6.87 20.50 0.41
C GLY A 117 -7.17 19.46 -0.68
N VAL A 118 -6.15 18.92 -1.35
CA VAL A 118 -6.31 18.10 -2.57
C VAL A 118 -5.62 16.74 -2.52
N LEU A 119 -4.46 16.60 -1.86
CA LEU A 119 -3.67 15.36 -1.88
C LEU A 119 -3.87 14.50 -0.62
N PRO A 120 -4.23 13.21 -0.75
CA PRO A 120 -4.27 12.28 0.38
C PRO A 120 -2.87 12.08 0.99
N ARG A 121 -2.77 12.08 2.32
CA ARG A 121 -1.49 11.86 3.03
C ARG A 121 -0.87 10.49 2.69
N LYS A 122 -1.69 9.44 2.61
CA LYS A 122 -1.26 8.09 2.22
C LYS A 122 -0.65 8.06 0.82
N PHE A 123 -1.33 8.61 -0.19
CA PHE A 123 -0.80 8.72 -1.55
C PHE A 123 0.56 9.43 -1.59
N THR A 124 0.70 10.49 -0.79
CA THR A 124 1.96 11.23 -0.68
C THR A 124 3.06 10.38 -0.04
N GLY A 125 2.76 9.65 1.05
CA GLY A 125 3.74 8.76 1.71
C GLY A 125 4.23 7.64 0.79
N VAL A 126 3.29 6.97 0.11
CA VAL A 126 3.55 5.84 -0.80
C VAL A 126 4.39 6.26 -2.02
N LEU A 127 4.38 7.52 -2.43
CA LEU A 127 5.26 8.02 -3.50
C LEU A 127 6.57 8.63 -2.97
N THR A 128 6.51 9.36 -1.85
CA THR A 128 7.68 10.09 -1.35
C THR A 128 8.71 9.17 -0.72
N ILE A 129 8.30 8.13 0.01
CA ILE A 129 9.25 7.17 0.60
C ILE A 129 10.08 6.46 -0.47
N PRO A 130 9.50 5.76 -1.46
CA PRO A 130 10.31 5.09 -2.48
C PRO A 130 11.14 6.08 -3.28
N LEU A 131 10.65 7.30 -3.54
CA LEU A 131 11.43 8.34 -4.21
C LEU A 131 12.67 8.76 -3.41
N VAL A 132 12.50 9.08 -2.13
CA VAL A 132 13.62 9.45 -1.24
C VAL A 132 14.59 8.30 -1.10
N THR A 133 14.08 7.08 -0.92
CA THR A 133 14.89 5.86 -0.86
C THR A 133 15.70 5.67 -2.13
N ALA A 134 15.10 5.82 -3.31
CA ALA A 134 15.80 5.72 -4.59
C ALA A 134 16.91 6.76 -4.69
N VAL A 135 16.62 8.04 -4.41
CA VAL A 135 17.61 9.12 -4.43
C VAL A 135 18.79 8.79 -3.51
N VAL A 136 18.52 8.40 -2.26
CA VAL A 136 19.55 8.12 -1.26
C VAL A 136 20.38 6.90 -1.64
N VAL A 137 19.74 5.77 -1.95
CA VAL A 137 20.45 4.51 -2.24
C VAL A 137 21.21 4.61 -3.54
N MET A 138 20.61 5.14 -4.61
CA MET A 138 21.29 5.27 -5.90
C MET A 138 22.46 6.24 -5.82
N THR A 139 22.36 7.32 -5.03
CA THR A 139 23.49 8.23 -4.79
C THR A 139 24.58 7.53 -3.99
N ALA A 140 24.22 6.86 -2.89
CA ALA A 140 25.18 6.21 -2.01
C ALA A 140 25.94 5.07 -2.71
N TRP A 141 25.28 4.37 -3.64
CA TRP A 141 25.87 3.24 -4.38
C TRP A 141 26.52 3.65 -5.70
N GLY A 142 26.54 4.96 -6.03
CA GLY A 142 27.12 5.46 -7.27
C GLY A 142 26.37 5.01 -8.53
N ARG A 143 25.07 4.76 -8.43
CA ARG A 143 24.20 4.40 -9.56
C ARG A 143 23.71 5.59 -10.37
N VAL A 144 23.78 6.79 -9.79
CA VAL A 144 23.49 8.05 -10.49
C VAL A 144 24.75 8.92 -10.47
N ASP A 145 25.01 9.56 -11.60
CA ASP A 145 26.03 10.62 -11.69
C ASP A 145 25.34 11.98 -11.65
N TRP A 146 25.68 12.77 -10.63
CA TRP A 146 25.14 14.11 -10.46
C TRP A 146 25.80 15.15 -11.38
N ALA A 147 26.86 14.79 -12.11
CA ALA A 147 27.38 15.61 -13.22
C ALA A 147 26.39 15.69 -14.39
N GLU A 148 25.54 14.66 -14.56
CA GLU A 148 24.47 14.60 -15.55
C GLU A 148 23.09 14.56 -14.85
N PRO A 149 22.63 15.68 -14.27
CA PRO A 149 21.46 15.68 -13.38
C PRO A 149 20.17 15.25 -14.09
N TRP A 150 20.06 15.48 -15.40
CA TRP A 150 18.89 15.03 -16.18
C TRP A 150 18.83 13.51 -16.29
N LEU A 151 19.98 12.87 -16.55
CA LEU A 151 20.07 11.42 -16.63
C LEU A 151 19.78 10.81 -15.25
N ALA A 152 20.34 11.38 -14.18
CA ALA A 152 20.06 10.95 -12.81
C ALA A 152 18.55 10.98 -12.49
N VAL A 153 17.85 12.06 -12.84
CA VAL A 153 16.39 12.19 -12.67
C VAL A 153 15.64 11.11 -13.46
N CYS A 154 16.07 10.83 -14.69
CA CYS A 154 15.47 9.77 -15.52
C CYS A 154 15.66 8.39 -14.89
N GLN A 155 16.87 8.06 -14.45
CA GLN A 155 17.17 6.80 -13.78
C GLN A 155 16.37 6.65 -12.48
N ILE A 156 16.28 7.70 -11.65
CA ILE A 156 15.48 7.70 -10.42
C ILE A 156 13.98 7.53 -10.74
N SER A 157 13.49 8.14 -11.82
CA SER A 157 12.10 8.01 -12.26
C SER A 157 11.77 6.57 -12.70
N VAL A 158 12.69 5.89 -13.39
CA VAL A 158 12.53 4.46 -13.72
C VAL A 158 12.55 3.61 -12.45
N ALA A 159 13.50 3.88 -11.54
CA ALA A 159 13.60 3.18 -10.27
C ALA A 159 12.29 3.24 -9.48
N LEU A 160 11.67 4.43 -9.48
CA LEU A 160 10.46 4.70 -8.74
C LEU A 160 9.30 3.78 -9.13
N VAL A 161 9.24 3.29 -10.38
CA VAL A 161 8.09 2.50 -10.87
C VAL A 161 7.83 1.26 -9.99
N PRO A 162 8.71 0.25 -9.94
CA PRO A 162 8.47 -0.94 -9.11
C PRO A 162 8.64 -0.65 -7.61
N MET A 163 9.42 0.35 -7.21
CA MET A 163 9.54 0.74 -5.81
C MET A 163 8.25 1.33 -5.25
N ALA A 164 7.53 2.13 -6.06
CA ALA A 164 6.22 2.68 -5.70
C ALA A 164 5.14 1.59 -5.69
N ILE A 165 5.22 0.61 -6.58
CA ILE A 165 4.36 -0.59 -6.52
C ILE A 165 4.61 -1.34 -5.21
N GLY A 166 5.88 -1.63 -4.89
CA GLY A 166 6.25 -2.29 -3.64
C GLY A 166 5.80 -1.52 -2.41
N SER A 167 5.95 -0.20 -2.43
CA SER A 167 5.48 0.69 -1.36
C SER A 167 3.95 0.67 -1.22
N ALA A 168 3.22 0.69 -2.34
CA ALA A 168 1.77 0.68 -2.34
C ALA A 168 1.20 -0.68 -1.88
N LEU A 169 1.84 -1.78 -2.29
CA LEU A 169 1.50 -3.12 -1.83
C LEU A 169 1.87 -3.35 -0.37
N GLY A 170 2.98 -2.78 0.10
CA GLY A 170 3.39 -2.83 1.51
C GLY A 170 2.33 -2.22 2.43
N ASP A 171 1.81 -1.03 2.08
CA ASP A 171 0.72 -0.35 2.80
C ASP A 171 -0.61 -1.13 2.81
N LEU A 172 -0.78 -2.11 1.91
CA LEU A 172 -1.97 -2.97 1.85
C LEU A 172 -1.85 -4.24 2.70
N LEU A 173 -0.65 -4.62 3.14
CA LEU A 173 -0.46 -5.81 3.96
C LEU A 173 -0.84 -5.50 5.41
N PRO A 174 -1.67 -6.33 6.09
CA PRO A 174 -1.99 -6.11 7.48
C PRO A 174 -0.74 -6.33 8.35
N GLY A 175 -0.40 -5.31 9.15
CA GLY A 175 0.51 -5.43 10.29
C GLY A 175 -0.12 -6.16 11.49
#